data_AF-A0A527ZE12-F1
#
_entry.id   AF-A0A527ZE12-F1
#
_cell.length_a   1.000
_cell.length_b   1.000
_cell.length_c   1.000
_cell.angle_alpha   90.00
_cell.angle_beta   90.00
_cell.angle_gamma   90.00
#
_symmetry.space_group_name_H-M   'P 1'
#
loop_
_entity.id
_entity.type
_entity.pdbx_description
1 polymer ?
#
loop_
_entity_poly.entity_id
_entity_poly.type
_entity_poly.pdbx_seq_one_letter_code
_entity_poly.pdbx_strand_id
1 'polypeptide(L)' 'MQDQKPRPISIFREFLASEAAGGIVLMAAAALALIVANSPLAETYFAALHAYLGPLSVSHWIN' A
#
# COMPACT_ATOMS: atom_id res chain seq x y z
N MET A 1 -13.34 42.37 -10.28
CA MET A 1 -13.23 41.62 -9.02
C MET A 1 -13.60 40.18 -9.34
N GLN A 2 -12.62 39.28 -9.53
CA GLN A 2 -12.89 37.86 -9.72
C GLN A 2 -12.59 37.14 -8.41
N ASP A 3 -13.65 36.67 -7.75
CA ASP A 3 -13.56 35.89 -6.53
C ASP A 3 -12.74 34.63 -6.77
N GLN A 4 -11.51 34.60 -6.25
CA GLN A 4 -10.69 33.40 -6.17
C GLN A 4 -11.31 32.52 -5.09
N LYS A 5 -12.28 31.69 -5.48
CA LYS A 5 -12.87 30.66 -4.62
C LYS A 5 -11.73 29.72 -4.21
N PRO A 6 -11.31 29.65 -2.93
CA PRO A 6 -10.23 28.77 -2.53
C PRO A 6 -10.69 27.35 -2.87
N ARG A 7 -9.99 26.70 -3.82
CA ARG A 7 -10.19 25.28 -4.07
C ARG A 7 -9.79 24.59 -2.77
N PRO A 8 -10.68 23.85 -2.08
CA PRO A 8 -10.29 23.17 -0.86
C PRO A 8 -9.15 22.23 -1.26
N ILE A 9 -7.94 22.58 -0.84
CA ILE A 9 -6.78 21.74 -1.06
C ILE A 9 -7.09 20.47 -0.29
N SER A 10 -7.29 19.40 -1.07
CA SER A 10 -7.72 18.11 -0.58
C SER A 10 -6.73 17.63 0.48
N ILE A 11 -7.18 17.51 1.73
CA ILE A 11 -6.35 17.04 2.86
C ILE A 11 -5.61 15.73 2.49
N PHE A 12 -6.22 14.87 1.68
CA PHE A 12 -5.57 13.68 1.14
C PHE A 12 -4.35 13.97 0.26
N ARG A 13 -4.40 15.00 -0.60
CA ARG A 13 -3.26 15.40 -1.43
C ARG A 13 -2.15 16.03 -0.60
N GLU A 14 -2.49 16.85 0.39
CA GLU A 14 -1.51 17.47 1.28
C GLU A 14 -0.85 16.44 2.20
N PHE A 15 -1.64 15.49 2.71
CA PHE A 15 -1.13 14.32 3.42
C PHE A 15 -0.21 13.49 2.51
N LEU A 16 -0.65 13.08 1.32
CA LEU A 16 0.18 12.31 0.38
C LEU A 16 1.44 13.06 -0.09
N ALA A 17 1.41 14.39 -0.12
CA ALA A 17 2.56 15.22 -0.42
C ALA A 17 3.52 15.36 0.78
N SER A 18 3.10 14.98 1.99
CA SER A 18 3.95 14.96 3.17
C SER A 18 4.85 13.74 3.17
N GLU A 19 6.13 13.94 3.52
CA GLU A 19 7.12 12.86 3.65
C GLU A 19 6.69 11.81 4.69
N ALA A 20 5.99 12.25 5.75
CA ALA A 20 5.47 11.38 6.80
C ALA A 20 4.39 10.40 6.31
N ALA A 21 3.62 10.75 5.27
CA ALA A 21 2.57 9.87 4.76
C ALA A 21 3.14 8.58 4.16
N GLY A 22 4.30 8.64 3.51
CA GLY A 22 4.99 7.44 3.02
C GLY A 22 5.31 6.46 4.16
N GLY A 23 5.84 6.98 5.27
CA GLY A 23 6.14 6.18 6.47
C GLY A 23 4.90 5.59 7.12
N ILE A 24 3.81 6.37 7.24
CA ILE A 24 2.54 5.90 7.81
C ILE A 24 1.93 4.80 6.94
N VAL A 25 1.92 4.97 5.62
CA VAL A 25 1.42 3.97 4.68
C VAL A 25 2.25 2.69 4.76
N LEU A 26 3.58 2.81 4.85
CA LEU A 26 4.48 1.66 5.00
C LEU A 26 4.21 0.89 6.30
N MET A 27 4.07 1.59 7.43
CA MET A 27 3.74 0.97 8.71
C MET A 27 2.38 0.27 8.67
N ALA A 28 1.37 0.90 8.05
CA ALA A 28 0.05 0.30 7.89
C ALA A 28 0.10 -0.95 7.01
N ALA A 29 0.83 -0.90 5.88
CA ALA A 29 1.01 -2.06 5.01
C ALA A 29 1.72 -3.22 5.72
N ALA A 30 2.75 -2.94 6.52
CA ALA A 30 3.45 -3.94 7.32
C ALA A 30 2.54 -4.58 8.38
N ALA A 31 1.75 -3.76 9.10
CA ALA A 31 0.79 -4.27 10.08
C ALA A 31 -0.29 -5.15 9.42
N LEU A 32 -0.80 -4.75 8.27
CA LEU A 32 -1.75 -5.54 7.49
C LEU A 32 -1.12 -6.85 7.00
N ALA A 33 0.13 -6.82 6.54
CA ALA A 33 0.84 -8.03 6.13
C ALA A 33 0.97 -9.02 7.28
N LEU A 34 1.29 -8.54 8.50
CA LEU A 34 1.32 -9.39 9.71
C LEU A 34 -0.07 -9.96 10.03
N ILE A 35 -1.13 -9.16 9.97
CA ILE A 35 -2.50 -9.64 10.24
C ILE A 35 -2.88 -10.73 9.23
N VAL A 36 -2.68 -10.49 7.94
CA VAL A 36 -3.01 -11.43 6.87
C VAL A 36 -2.21 -12.73 7.04
N ALA A 37 -0.91 -12.64 7.30
CA ALA A 37 -0.03 -13.80 7.48
C ALA A 37 -0.36 -14.67 8.71
N ASN A 38 -1.02 -14.11 9.73
CA ASN A 38 -1.43 -14.84 10.94
C ASN A 38 -2.92 -15.26 10.92
N SER A 39 -3.61 -15.08 9.78
CA SER A 39 -5.04 -15.36 9.64
C SER A 39 -5.31 -16.55 8.70
N PRO A 40 -6.56 -17.05 8.59
CA PRO A 40 -6.92 -18.06 7.58
C PRO A 40 -6.65 -17.66 6.12
N LEU A 41 -6.44 -16.36 5.85
CA LEU A 41 -6.03 -15.88 4.51
C LEU A 41 -4.55 -16.12 4.21
N ALA A 42 -3.75 -16.55 5.19
CA ALA A 42 -2.32 -16.79 5.04
C ALA A 42 -2.02 -17.76 3.90
N GLU A 43 -2.76 -18.87 3.78
CA GLU A 43 -2.56 -19.83 2.69
C GLU A 43 -2.72 -19.16 1.33
N THR A 44 -3.77 -18.35 1.14
CA THR A 44 -3.98 -17.62 -0.11
C THR A 44 -2.92 -16.54 -0.36
N TYR A 45 -2.46 -15.86 0.69
CA TYR A 45 -1.38 -14.86 0.62
C TYR A 45 -0.05 -15.49 0.20
N PHE A 46 0.34 -16.61 0.83
CA PHE A 46 1.55 -17.34 0.48
C PHE A 46 1.43 -18.04 -0.87
N ALA A 47 0.26 -18.55 -1.24
CA ALA A 47 0.00 -19.12 -2.56
C ALA A 47 0.14 -18.06 -3.65
N ALA A 48 -0.32 -16.83 -3.43
CA ALA A 48 -0.14 -15.72 -4.37
C ALA A 48 1.35 -15.33 -4.51
N LEU A 49 2.10 -15.27 -3.40
CA LEU A 49 3.54 -15.01 -3.42
C LEU A 49 4.35 -16.12 -4.11
N HIS A 50 3.96 -17.39 -3.92
CA HIS A 50 4.60 -18.54 -4.57
C HIS A 50 4.02 -18.85 -5.95
N ALA A 51 2.97 -18.16 -6.38
CA ALA A 51 2.40 -18.34 -7.70
C ALA A 51 3.47 -18.02 -8.74
N TYR A 52 3.68 -18.97 -9.65
CA TYR A 52 4.63 -18.79 -10.75
C TYR A 52 4.01 -17.87 -11.79
N LEU A 53 4.65 -16.72 -11.99
CA LEU A 53 4.33 -15.79 -13.08
C LEU A 53 5.43 -15.91 -14.14
N GLY A 54 5.22 -16.80 -15.10
CA GLY A 54 6.21 -17.14 -16.12
C GLY A 54 7.33 -18.02 -15.55
N PRO A 55 8.61 -17.60 -15.61
CA PRO A 55 9.74 -18.42 -15.14
C PRO A 55 9.99 -18.33 -13.62
N LEU A 56 9.45 -17.31 -12.94
CA LEU A 56 9.74 -17.00 -11.54
C LEU A 56 8.44 -16.79 -10.75
N SER A 57 8.48 -17.06 -9.44
CA SER A 57 7.35 -16.77 -8.55
C SER A 57 7.19 -15.27 -8.29
N VAL A 58 5.98 -14.83 -7.94
CA VAL A 58 5.71 -13.41 -7.60
C VAL A 58 6.68 -12.89 -6.54
N SER A 59 7.02 -13.71 -5.55
CA SER A 59 8.02 -13.40 -4.51
C SER A 59 9.40 -13.06 -5.09
N HIS A 60 9.84 -13.77 -6.14
CA HIS A 60 11.12 -13.49 -6.81
C HIS A 60 11.09 -12.22 -7.66
N TRP A 61 9.92 -11.76 -8.09
CA TRP A 61 9.80 -10.53 -8.87
C TRP A 61 9.83 -9.27 -8.01
N ILE A 62 9.34 -9.37 -6.77
CA ILE A 62 9.26 -8.23 -5.84
C ILE A 62 10.53 -8.07 -4.99
N ASN A 63 11.47 -9.01 -5.05
CA ASN A 63 12.74 -9.04 -4.30
C ASN A 63 13.93 -8.79 -5.23
#